data_AF-A0A939JUM7-F1
#
_entry.id   AF-A0A939JUM7-F1
#
_cell.length_a   1.000
_cell.length_b   1.000
_cell.length_c   1.000
_cell.angle_alpha   90.00
_cell.angle_beta   90.00
_cell.angle_gamma   90.00
#
_symmetry.space_group_name_H-M   'P 1'
#
loop_
_entity.id
_entity.type
_entity.pdbx_description
1 polymer ?
#
loop_
_entity_poly.entity_id
_entity_poly.type
_entity_poly.pdbx_seq_one_letter_code
_entity_poly.pdbx_strand_id
1 'polypeptide(L)'
;MQRVSNYFFLPAILLMAFSCEKTVAPEQTTSIEQKALLVGNGLPADGCGAHLVINLNAANDEGTTVLPTEATRPLFDKAIADEEAKQANGFWMGQKLVTVRYTPTTGTGTLECGWGKRSTVQLVALTSLQ
;
A
#
# COMPACT_ATOMS: atom_id res chain seq x y z
N MET A 1 -6.41 -40.68 -76.98
CA MET A 1 -7.44 -41.08 -75.99
C MET A 1 -6.68 -41.77 -74.86
N GLN A 2 -6.69 -41.42 -73.59
CA GLN A 2 -7.53 -40.59 -72.73
C GLN A 2 -6.63 -39.85 -71.72
N ARG A 3 -7.02 -38.62 -71.36
CA ARG A 3 -6.51 -37.88 -70.21
C ARG A 3 -7.16 -38.44 -68.94
N VAL A 4 -6.41 -38.49 -67.83
CA VAL A 4 -6.97 -38.28 -66.48
C VAL A 4 -5.91 -37.61 -65.61
N SER A 5 -6.08 -36.30 -65.42
CA SER A 5 -5.52 -35.52 -64.33
C SER A 5 -6.15 -35.99 -63.02
N ASN A 6 -5.32 -36.20 -61.99
CA ASN A 6 -5.80 -36.32 -60.62
C ASN A 6 -5.19 -35.18 -59.79
N TYR A 7 -5.98 -34.11 -59.63
CA TYR A 7 -5.71 -33.01 -58.72
C TYR A 7 -6.03 -33.47 -57.30
N PHE A 8 -5.01 -33.70 -56.48
CA PHE A 8 -5.20 -33.85 -55.03
C PHE A 8 -5.17 -32.45 -54.41
N PHE A 9 -6.36 -31.92 -54.21
CA PHE A 9 -6.69 -30.65 -53.57
C PHE A 9 -6.40 -30.76 -52.06
N LEU A 10 -5.48 -29.95 -51.51
CA LEU A 10 -5.23 -29.87 -50.07
C LEU A 10 -5.29 -28.38 -49.65
N PRO A 11 -6.40 -27.89 -49.06
CA PRO A 11 -6.45 -26.55 -48.51
C PRO A 11 -5.92 -26.61 -47.08
N ALA A 12 -4.64 -26.24 -46.88
CA ALA A 12 -4.08 -26.00 -45.55
C ALA A 12 -4.47 -24.61 -45.07
N ILE A 13 -5.43 -24.61 -44.15
CA ILE A 13 -5.96 -23.54 -43.32
C ILE A 13 -4.84 -22.61 -42.82
N LEU A 14 -4.86 -21.34 -43.23
CA LEU A 14 -4.02 -20.27 -42.69
C LEU A 14 -4.89 -19.34 -41.82
N LEU A 15 -5.22 -19.80 -40.61
CA LEU A 15 -5.76 -18.97 -39.54
C LEU A 15 -4.57 -18.37 -38.76
N MET A 16 -4.00 -17.28 -39.24
CA MET A 16 -3.18 -16.43 -38.38
C MET A 16 -4.12 -15.59 -37.53
N ALA A 17 -4.33 -16.06 -36.31
CA ALA A 17 -5.04 -15.36 -35.26
C ALA A 17 -4.39 -13.99 -35.04
N PHE A 18 -5.21 -12.95 -35.08
CA PHE A 18 -4.89 -11.64 -34.56
C PHE A 18 -4.63 -11.77 -33.05
N SER A 19 -3.36 -11.93 -32.65
CA SER A 19 -2.93 -11.67 -31.27
C SER A 19 -3.02 -10.17 -31.04
N CYS A 20 -4.21 -9.71 -30.66
CA CYS A 20 -4.40 -8.40 -30.07
C CYS A 20 -3.81 -8.49 -28.65
N GLU A 21 -2.51 -8.21 -28.56
CA GLU A 21 -1.82 -8.01 -27.31
C GLU A 21 -2.45 -6.75 -26.68
N LYS A 22 -3.45 -6.96 -25.81
CA LYS A 22 -3.94 -5.90 -24.96
C LYS A 22 -2.79 -5.53 -24.03
N THR A 23 -2.00 -4.54 -24.44
CA THR A 23 -1.13 -3.80 -23.54
C THR A 23 -2.05 -3.12 -22.52
N VAL A 24 -2.32 -3.83 -21.43
CA VAL A 24 -2.94 -3.26 -20.24
C VAL A 24 -1.94 -2.21 -19.78
N ALA A 25 -2.26 -0.93 -20.02
CA ALA A 25 -1.48 0.18 -19.51
C ALA A 25 -1.29 -0.06 -18.00
N PRO A 26 -0.06 0.03 -17.48
CA PRO A 26 0.15 -0.12 -16.04
C PRO A 26 -0.72 0.91 -15.35
N GLU A 27 -1.62 0.42 -14.50
CA GLU A 27 -2.47 1.23 -13.63
C GLU A 27 -1.54 2.19 -12.89
N GLN A 28 -1.56 3.47 -13.28
CA GLN A 28 -0.75 4.49 -12.64
C GLN A 28 -1.24 4.58 -11.19
N THR A 29 -0.53 3.91 -10.30
CA THR A 29 -0.81 3.96 -8.87
C THR A 29 -0.37 5.35 -8.42
N THR A 30 -1.32 6.28 -8.37
CA THR A 30 -1.02 7.68 -8.07
C THR A 30 -0.47 7.79 -6.66
N SER A 31 0.80 8.18 -6.57
CA SER A 31 1.43 8.52 -5.30
C SER A 31 0.79 9.80 -4.75
N ILE A 32 0.34 9.76 -3.51
CA ILE A 32 -0.29 10.88 -2.79
C ILE A 32 0.74 11.45 -1.82
N GLU A 33 0.86 12.77 -1.77
CA GLU A 33 1.64 13.50 -0.76
C GLU A 33 0.72 14.35 0.11
N GLN A 34 0.78 14.18 1.43
CA GLN A 34 -0.07 14.93 2.35
C GLN A 34 0.53 15.00 3.76
N LYS A 35 -0.06 15.84 4.60
CA LYS A 35 0.19 15.84 6.04
C LYS A 35 -0.48 14.64 6.70
N ALA A 36 0.22 14.04 7.65
CA ALA A 36 -0.25 12.91 8.43
C ALA A 36 0.25 13.01 9.87
N LEU A 37 -0.44 12.35 10.79
CA LEU A 37 0.07 12.13 12.14
C LEU A 37 0.81 10.81 12.19
N LEU A 38 2.08 10.86 12.56
CA LEU A 38 2.83 9.71 13.04
C LEU A 38 2.47 9.52 14.51
N VAL A 39 1.93 8.36 14.86
CA VAL A 39 1.48 8.05 16.22
C VAL A 39 2.37 6.95 16.79
N GLY A 40 2.92 7.22 17.98
CA GLY A 40 3.77 6.30 18.72
C GLY A 40 3.02 5.09 19.29
N ASN A 41 3.76 4.18 19.92
CA ASN A 41 3.19 2.95 20.47
C ASN A 41 2.48 3.21 21.80
N GLY A 42 1.16 3.36 21.78
CA GLY A 42 0.33 3.61 22.95
C GLY A 42 -0.09 2.35 23.73
N LEU A 43 0.29 1.14 23.32
CA LEU A 43 -0.13 -0.11 23.99
C LEU A 43 0.10 -0.12 25.52
N PRO A 44 1.20 0.44 26.07
CA PRO A 44 1.41 0.49 27.52
C PRO A 44 0.37 1.31 28.30
N ALA A 45 -0.35 2.22 27.63
CA ALA A 45 -1.32 3.14 28.22
C ALA A 45 -2.74 2.92 27.66
N ASP A 46 -3.07 1.69 27.26
CA ASP A 46 -4.36 1.33 26.66
C ASP A 46 -4.67 2.04 25.32
N GLY A 47 -3.63 2.48 24.61
CA GLY A 47 -3.72 3.00 23.25
C GLY A 47 -3.62 1.90 22.19
N CYS A 48 -3.43 2.32 20.95
CA CYS A 48 -3.09 1.43 19.85
C CYS A 48 -1.57 1.37 19.62
N GLY A 49 -1.13 0.32 18.94
CA GLY A 49 0.23 0.23 18.41
C GLY A 49 0.54 1.42 17.50
N ALA A 50 1.83 1.61 17.20
CA ALA A 50 2.25 2.71 16.35
C ALA A 50 1.58 2.63 14.96
N HIS A 51 1.08 3.76 14.47
CA HIS A 51 0.35 3.85 13.21
C HIS A 51 0.44 5.25 12.57
N LEU A 52 -0.17 5.40 11.39
CA LEU A 52 -0.34 6.69 10.72
C LEU A 52 -1.81 7.10 10.69
N VAL A 53 -2.07 8.40 10.78
CA VAL A 53 -3.38 9.00 10.50
C VAL A 53 -3.23 9.95 9.31
N ILE A 54 -3.89 9.63 8.20
CA ILE A 54 -3.90 10.40 6.95
C ILE A 54 -5.26 11.06 6.74
N ASN A 55 -5.42 11.88 5.70
CA ASN A 55 -6.67 12.59 5.38
C ASN A 55 -7.18 13.42 6.57
N LEU A 56 -6.26 14.13 7.22
CA LEU A 56 -6.55 14.93 8.41
C LEU A 56 -7.57 16.02 8.08
N ASN A 57 -8.62 16.11 8.88
CA ASN A 57 -9.56 17.20 8.86
C ASN A 57 -9.00 18.36 9.68
N ALA A 58 -8.78 19.50 9.00
CA ALA A 58 -8.19 20.69 9.61
C ALA A 58 -8.99 21.28 10.79
N ALA A 59 -10.25 20.89 10.97
CA ALA A 59 -11.10 21.38 12.05
C ALA A 59 -10.96 20.61 13.38
N ASN A 60 -10.58 19.33 13.33
CA ASN A 60 -10.61 18.45 14.51
C ASN A 60 -9.49 17.40 14.54
N ASP A 61 -8.51 17.46 13.64
CA ASP A 61 -7.41 16.50 13.49
C ASP A 61 -7.87 15.03 13.39
N GLU A 62 -9.15 14.81 13.04
CA GLU A 62 -9.66 13.47 12.73
C GLU A 62 -9.16 13.04 11.36
N GLY A 63 -8.88 11.76 11.20
CA GLY A 63 -8.42 11.22 9.92
C GLY A 63 -8.59 9.72 9.83
N THR A 64 -8.03 9.15 8.77
CA THR A 64 -8.06 7.73 8.48
C THR A 64 -6.82 7.06 9.04
N THR A 65 -7.01 6.12 9.97
CA THR A 65 -5.93 5.27 10.46
C THR A 65 -5.49 4.27 9.39
N VAL A 66 -4.18 4.21 9.13
CA VAL A 66 -3.56 3.31 8.16
C VAL A 66 -2.27 2.71 8.71
N LEU A 67 -1.86 1.59 8.12
CA LEU A 67 -0.56 0.97 8.39
C LEU A 67 0.29 0.89 7.12
N PRO A 68 1.62 0.99 7.23
CA PRO A 68 2.49 0.69 6.10
C PRO A 68 2.40 -0.78 5.71
N THR A 69 2.58 -1.08 4.43
CA THR A 69 2.83 -2.45 3.97
C THR A 69 4.13 -2.99 4.56
N GLU A 70 4.27 -4.31 4.63
CA GLU A 70 5.50 -4.97 5.11
C GLU A 70 6.76 -4.47 4.38
N ALA A 71 6.69 -4.31 3.05
CA ALA A 71 7.80 -3.82 2.24
C ALA A 71 8.26 -2.40 2.61
N THR A 72 7.36 -1.57 3.12
CA THR A 72 7.64 -0.15 3.46
C THR A 72 7.65 0.09 4.96
N ARG A 73 7.42 -0.96 5.76
CA ARG A 73 7.43 -0.94 7.22
C ARG A 73 8.75 -0.44 7.82
N PRO A 74 9.95 -0.79 7.28
CA PRO A 74 11.20 -0.28 7.83
C PRO A 74 11.32 1.25 7.80
N LEU A 75 10.70 1.93 6.83
CA LEU A 75 10.66 3.41 6.78
C LEU A 75 9.88 3.98 7.97
N PHE A 76 8.74 3.37 8.26
CA PHE A 76 7.89 3.73 9.40
C PHE A 76 8.57 3.42 10.72
N ASP A 77 9.10 2.20 10.90
CA ASP A 77 9.76 1.78 12.13
C ASP A 77 10.99 2.64 12.43
N LYS A 78 11.74 3.04 11.40
CA LYS A 78 12.83 4.01 11.56
C LYS A 78 12.33 5.35 12.11
N ALA A 79 11.22 5.86 11.59
CA ALA A 79 10.65 7.13 12.06
C ALA A 79 10.20 7.04 13.52
N ILE A 80 9.61 5.91 13.94
CA ILE A 80 9.27 5.64 15.34
C ILE A 80 10.53 5.60 16.20
N ALA A 81 11.54 4.83 15.80
CA ALA A 81 12.80 4.71 16.54
C ALA A 81 13.53 6.06 16.68
N ASP A 82 13.50 6.90 15.65
CA ASP A 82 14.08 8.24 15.68
C ASP A 82 13.35 9.16 16.70
N GLU A 83 12.04 8.99 16.93
CA GLU A 83 11.30 9.71 17.99
C GLU A 83 11.49 9.09 19.38
N GLU A 84 11.58 7.76 19.49
CA GLU A 84 11.90 7.05 20.73
C GLU A 84 13.29 7.41 21.26
N ALA A 85 14.28 7.56 20.38
CA ALA A 85 15.64 7.98 20.73
C ALA A 85 15.71 9.37 21.38
N LYS A 86 14.66 10.20 21.21
CA LYS A 86 14.55 11.52 21.85
C LYS A 86 13.96 11.43 23.26
N GLN A 87 13.39 10.29 23.64
CA GLN A 87 12.73 10.09 24.92
C GLN A 87 13.69 9.49 25.94
N ALA A 88 13.74 10.05 27.15
CA ALA A 88 14.62 9.56 28.21
C ALA A 88 14.28 8.13 28.69
N ASN A 89 13.04 7.70 28.50
CA ASN A 89 12.54 6.38 28.87
C ASN A 89 12.63 5.35 27.73
N GLY A 90 13.07 5.74 26.53
CA GLY A 90 13.14 4.85 25.36
C GLY A 90 11.78 4.44 24.78
N PHE A 91 10.69 5.14 25.12
CA PHE A 91 9.36 4.87 24.59
C PHE A 91 8.68 6.17 24.15
N TRP A 92 8.08 6.15 22.96
CA TRP A 92 7.32 7.28 22.44
C TRP A 92 5.85 6.91 22.26
N MET A 93 5.00 7.58 23.04
CA MET A 93 3.54 7.44 22.99
C MET A 93 2.85 8.72 22.45
N GLY A 94 3.65 9.66 21.95
CA GLY A 94 3.15 10.93 21.44
C GLY A 94 2.67 10.82 19.99
N GLN A 95 2.34 11.98 19.43
CA GLN A 95 2.06 12.13 18.01
C GLN A 95 2.90 13.26 17.43
N LYS A 96 3.24 13.14 16.15
CA LYS A 96 4.00 14.14 15.41
C LYS A 96 3.39 14.34 14.03
N LEU A 97 3.16 15.60 13.66
CA LEU A 97 2.77 15.94 12.29
C LEU A 97 3.97 15.74 11.36
N VAL A 98 3.78 14.91 10.33
CA VAL A 98 4.77 14.57 9.31
C VAL A 98 4.20 14.82 7.92
N THR A 99 5.06 14.99 6.93
CA THR A 99 4.67 14.88 5.52
C THR A 99 4.92 13.43 5.08
N VAL A 100 3.89 12.76 4.58
CA VAL A 100 4.00 11.42 4.00
C VAL A 100 3.78 11.46 2.51
N ARG A 101 4.53 10.63 1.79
CA ARG A 101 4.24 10.27 0.40
C ARG A 101 3.97 8.77 0.34
N TYR A 102 2.82 8.37 -0.16
CA TYR A 102 2.40 6.97 -0.17
C TYR A 102 1.55 6.63 -1.39
N THR A 103 1.44 5.34 -1.66
CA THR A 103 0.54 4.77 -2.66
C THR A 103 -0.55 3.96 -1.95
N PRO A 104 -1.85 4.26 -2.16
CA PRO A 104 -2.93 3.43 -1.64
C PRO A 104 -2.79 1.99 -2.14
N THR A 105 -3.04 1.01 -1.27
CA THR A 105 -3.12 -0.39 -1.68
C THR A 105 -4.55 -0.89 -1.50
N THR A 106 -4.87 -2.09 -1.98
CA THR A 106 -6.13 -2.77 -1.69
C THR A 106 -6.05 -3.67 -0.45
N GLY A 107 -4.87 -3.83 0.14
CA GLY A 107 -4.64 -4.70 1.29
C GLY A 107 -5.09 -4.09 2.61
N THR A 108 -5.45 -4.94 3.57
CA THR A 108 -5.74 -4.53 4.94
C THR A 108 -4.76 -5.17 5.92
N GLY A 109 -4.54 -4.48 7.04
CA GLY A 109 -3.71 -4.93 8.13
C GLY A 109 -4.47 -4.94 9.44
N THR A 110 -3.86 -5.53 10.46
CA THR A 110 -4.40 -5.52 11.82
C THR A 110 -3.60 -4.55 12.67
N LEU A 111 -4.27 -3.52 13.17
CA LEU A 111 -3.75 -2.65 14.22
C LEU A 111 -4.13 -3.24 15.58
N GLU A 112 -3.13 -3.57 16.38
CA GLU A 112 -3.36 -4.00 17.76
C GLU A 112 -3.61 -2.79 18.66
N CYS A 113 -4.57 -2.92 19.56
CA CYS A 113 -4.90 -1.93 20.57
C CYS A 113 -5.02 -2.58 21.94
N GLY A 114 -5.06 -1.76 22.98
CA GLY A 114 -5.13 -2.19 24.37
C GLY A 114 -6.21 -3.24 24.65
N TRP A 115 -5.94 -4.07 25.66
CA TRP A 115 -6.78 -5.22 26.07
C TRP A 115 -7.02 -6.26 24.98
N GLY A 116 -6.06 -6.44 24.07
CA GLY A 116 -6.14 -7.45 23.00
C GLY A 116 -7.13 -7.11 21.89
N LYS A 117 -7.58 -5.85 21.83
CA LYS A 117 -8.44 -5.38 20.74
C LYS A 117 -7.65 -5.30 19.43
N ARG A 118 -8.34 -5.54 18.32
CA ARG A 118 -7.78 -5.54 16.98
C ARG A 118 -8.69 -4.78 16.04
N SER A 119 -8.12 -3.83 15.31
CA SER A 119 -8.82 -3.03 14.31
C SER A 119 -8.27 -3.35 12.93
N THR A 120 -9.16 -3.60 11.98
CA THR A 120 -8.78 -3.75 10.57
C THR A 120 -8.60 -2.37 9.96
N VAL A 121 -7.43 -2.11 9.37
CA VAL A 121 -7.08 -0.80 8.79
C VAL A 121 -6.49 -0.98 7.41
N GLN A 122 -6.57 0.07 6.58
CA GLN A 122 -6.03 0.03 5.22
C GLN A 122 -4.50 0.00 5.24
N LEU A 123 -3.89 -0.76 4.32
CA LEU A 123 -2.46 -0.71 4.07
C LEU A 123 -2.12 0.34 3.01
N VAL A 124 -1.01 1.04 3.25
CA VAL A 124 -0.43 2.00 2.32
C VAL A 124 1.03 1.66 2.05
N ALA A 125 1.49 1.78 0.81
CA ALA A 125 2.91 1.63 0.49
C ALA A 125 3.59 2.99 0.65
N LEU A 126 4.43 3.15 1.67
CA LEU A 126 5.14 4.40 1.92
C LEU A 126 6.32 4.57 0.96
N THR A 127 6.42 5.76 0.36
CA THR A 127 7.55 6.18 -0.48
C THR A 127 8.48 7.09 0.29
N SER A 128 7.95 7.96 1.15
CA SER A 128 8.73 8.83 2.03
C SER A 128 7.95 9.28 3.25
N LEU A 129 8.67 9.61 4.33
CA LEU A 129 8.14 10.13 5.58
C LEU A 129 9.13 11.16 6.13
N GLN A 130 8.66 12.39 6.38
CA GLN A 130 9.47 13.56 6.76
C GLN A 130 8.86 14.31 7.93
#